data_AF-A0A8S3U3Y9-F1
#
_entry.id   AF-A0A8S3U3Y9-F1
#
_cell.length_a   1.000
_cell.length_b   1.000
_cell.length_c   1.000
_cell.angle_alpha   90.00
_cell.angle_beta   90.00
_cell.angle_gamma   90.00
#
_symmetry.space_group_name_H-M   'P 1'
#
loop_
_entity.id
_entity.type
_entity.pdbx_description
1 polymer ?
#
loop_
_entity_poly.entity_id
_entity_poly.type
_entity_poly.pdbx_seq_one_letter_code
_entity_poly.pdbx_strand_id
1 'polypeptide(L)'
;MLMTAKSELEKNQTLKEEITEDGKTVLEKLTSLLCLNNCSSNGNCINGLCVCNAMFGGEDCSISRTTAPSNISVPELGLCQSRKRSCKRTNVMGHFMPPDVWCNIQHFEILENNRSYTGPPTISKAVIKHSYMVSCEFANGRRKRSTPNTTVFADGYDIRLSNDGSNYGEVVTLIVYDEECYSCNTVNVTCTAIETCPLTRAEDTEAEKEQNGEKDENNIFLPFGVIAGLVVLGALIGLIVYKVKHKDIG
;
A
#
# COMPACT_ATOMS: atom_id res chain seq x y z
N MET A 1 8.32 25.75 10.66
CA MET A 1 8.18 27.17 11.05
C MET A 1 8.33 27.38 12.56
N LEU A 2 7.84 26.47 13.43
CA LEU A 2 8.06 26.55 14.89
C LEU A 2 9.50 26.21 15.34
N MET A 3 10.13 25.21 14.73
CA MET A 3 11.53 24.82 15.01
C MET A 3 12.52 25.97 14.76
N THR A 4 12.24 26.83 13.78
CA THR A 4 13.09 27.99 13.45
C THR A 4 13.00 29.08 14.51
N ALA A 5 11.81 29.40 15.03
CA ALA A 5 11.61 30.44 16.03
C ALA A 5 12.34 30.15 17.36
N LYS A 6 12.27 28.89 17.82
CA LYS A 6 13.03 28.45 19.00
C LYS A 6 14.53 28.57 18.79
N SER A 7 15.03 28.14 17.63
CA SER A 7 16.48 28.21 17.34
C SER A 7 17.02 29.64 17.30
N GLU A 8 16.20 30.61 16.87
CA GLU A 8 16.60 32.03 16.89
C GLU A 8 16.59 32.60 18.30
N LEU A 9 15.60 32.25 19.14
CA LEU A 9 15.55 32.64 20.55
C LEU A 9 16.76 32.12 21.33
N GLU A 10 17.17 30.88 21.08
CA GLU A 10 18.30 30.25 21.75
C GLU A 10 19.67 30.85 21.39
N LYS A 11 19.77 31.61 20.29
CA LYS A 11 21.01 32.33 19.92
C LYS A 11 21.22 33.59 20.75
N ASN A 12 20.18 34.12 21.38
CA ASN A 12 20.27 35.32 22.20
C ASN A 12 20.70 34.96 23.64
N GLN A 13 21.93 35.32 23.99
CA GLN A 13 22.52 35.03 25.30
C GLN A 13 21.83 35.80 26.44
N THR A 14 21.37 37.03 26.20
CA THR A 14 20.69 37.85 27.20
C THR A 14 19.41 37.19 27.71
N LEU A 15 18.67 36.52 26.83
CA LEU A 15 17.43 35.80 27.20
C LEU A 15 17.69 34.64 28.18
N LYS A 16 18.90 34.08 28.19
CA LYS A 16 19.28 32.97 29.07
C LYS A 16 19.71 33.42 30.46
N GLU A 17 20.13 34.69 30.59
CA GLU A 17 20.72 35.23 31.82
C GLU A 17 19.71 36.04 32.64
N GLU A 18 18.72 36.64 31.98
CA GLU A 18 17.68 37.40 32.65
C GLU A 18 16.63 36.47 33.27
N ILE A 19 16.36 36.65 34.56
CA ILE A 19 15.41 35.84 35.35
C ILE A 19 14.14 36.67 35.62
N THR A 20 12.98 36.08 35.36
CA THR A 20 11.66 36.64 35.64
C THR A 20 11.29 36.47 37.12
N GLU A 21 10.25 37.19 37.56
CA GLU A 21 9.77 37.14 38.96
C GLU A 21 9.39 35.73 39.44
N ASP A 22 9.00 34.83 38.52
CA ASP A 22 8.70 33.42 38.79
C ASP A 22 9.95 32.50 38.80
N GLY A 23 11.16 33.07 38.79
CA GLY A 23 12.43 32.33 38.88
C GLY A 23 12.81 31.57 37.61
N LYS A 24 12.17 31.88 36.48
CA LYS A 24 12.46 31.30 35.16
C LYS A 24 13.32 32.25 34.34
N THR A 25 14.06 31.74 33.36
CA THR A 25 14.74 32.63 32.41
C THR A 25 13.73 33.29 31.48
N VAL A 26 14.04 34.48 30.97
CA VAL A 26 13.23 35.13 29.94
C VAL A 26 13.11 34.22 28.70
N LEU A 27 14.16 33.46 28.36
CA LEU A 27 14.12 32.44 27.32
C LEU A 27 13.04 31.38 27.60
N GLU A 28 12.99 30.81 28.81
CA GLU A 28 11.97 29.82 29.17
C GLU A 28 10.56 30.40 29.07
N LYS A 29 10.38 31.66 29.51
CA LYS A 29 9.10 32.36 29.40
C LYS A 29 8.68 32.55 27.95
N LEU A 30 9.57 33.03 27.09
CA LEU A 30 9.31 33.22 25.66
C LEU A 30 9.08 31.89 24.94
N THR A 31 9.85 30.86 25.28
CA THR A 31 9.71 29.54 24.68
C THR A 31 8.39 28.88 25.09
N SER A 32 7.86 29.16 26.28
CA SER A 32 6.53 28.66 26.69
C SER A 32 5.38 29.19 25.82
N LEU A 33 5.54 30.35 25.19
CA LEU A 33 4.55 30.91 24.25
C LEU A 33 4.52 30.17 22.90
N LEU A 34 5.52 29.31 22.63
CA LEU A 34 5.59 28.53 21.39
C LEU A 34 4.70 27.28 21.43
N CYS A 35 4.19 26.87 22.60
CA CYS A 35 3.31 25.71 22.67
C CYS A 35 1.99 25.98 21.93
N LEU A 36 1.72 25.17 20.92
CA LEU A 36 0.49 25.22 20.15
C LEU A 36 -0.72 25.05 21.06
N ASN A 37 -1.72 25.92 20.90
CA ASN A 37 -3.01 25.89 21.62
C ASN A 37 -2.89 25.69 23.15
N ASN A 38 -1.79 26.16 23.76
CA ASN A 38 -1.51 25.90 25.18
C ASN A 38 -1.63 24.41 25.56
N CYS A 39 -1.13 23.53 24.69
CA CYS A 39 -1.23 22.07 24.81
C CYS A 39 -2.67 21.57 25.01
N SER A 40 -3.65 22.28 24.46
CA SER A 40 -5.09 21.99 24.55
C SER A 40 -5.59 21.71 25.98
N SER A 41 -4.89 22.26 26.98
CA SER A 41 -5.10 21.95 28.41
C SER A 41 -4.94 20.47 28.79
N ASN A 42 -4.39 19.64 27.91
CA ASN A 42 -4.20 18.20 28.06
C ASN A 42 -2.73 17.81 28.16
N GLY A 43 -1.88 18.75 28.58
CA GLY A 43 -0.45 18.52 28.74
C GLY A 43 0.26 19.70 29.38
N ASN A 44 1.55 19.51 29.60
CA ASN A 44 2.43 20.54 30.14
C ASN A 44 3.29 21.12 29.01
N CYS A 45 3.34 22.44 28.92
CA CYS A 45 4.24 23.12 28.01
C CYS A 45 5.65 23.18 28.63
N ILE A 46 6.61 22.51 28.00
CA ILE A 46 8.00 22.48 28.45
C ILE A 46 8.89 22.87 27.27
N ASN A 47 9.55 24.03 27.37
CA ASN A 47 10.47 24.54 26.34
C ASN A 47 9.86 24.57 24.92
N GLY A 48 8.60 25.01 24.82
CA GLY A 48 7.88 25.17 23.55
C GLY A 48 7.38 23.87 22.92
N LEU A 49 7.45 22.76 23.66
CA LEU A 49 6.92 21.46 23.27
C LEU A 49 5.88 20.99 24.28
N CYS A 50 4.81 20.38 23.78
CA CYS A 50 3.77 19.82 24.63
C CYS A 50 4.13 18.41 25.08
N VAL A 51 4.17 18.21 26.39
CA VAL A 51 4.25 16.89 27.02
C VAL A 51 2.84 16.50 27.44
N CYS A 52 2.22 15.61 26.67
CA CYS A 52 0.81 15.27 26.85
C CYS A 52 0.56 14.39 28.07
N ASN A 53 -0.60 14.60 28.68
CA ASN A 53 -1.15 13.73 29.71
C ASN A 53 -1.46 12.35 29.12
N ALA A 54 -1.60 11.35 29.99
CA ALA A 54 -2.01 10.02 29.58
C ALA A 54 -3.31 10.08 28.76
N MET A 55 -3.39 9.27 27.69
CA MET A 55 -4.52 9.21 26.75
C MET A 55 -4.66 10.41 25.80
N PHE A 56 -3.73 11.38 25.82
CA PHE A 56 -3.69 12.48 24.86
C PHE A 56 -2.42 12.46 24.01
N GLY A 57 -2.50 13.01 22.80
CA GLY A 57 -1.41 13.07 21.84
C GLY A 57 -1.62 14.14 20.76
N GLY A 58 -0.73 14.15 19.77
CA GLY A 58 -0.63 15.25 18.80
C GLY A 58 0.37 16.33 19.25
N GLU A 59 0.67 17.28 18.37
CA GLU A 59 1.65 18.35 18.65
C GLU A 59 1.20 19.28 19.79
N ASP A 60 -0.11 19.36 20.03
CA ASP A 60 -0.75 20.21 21.02
C ASP A 60 -1.66 19.44 21.99
N CYS A 61 -1.51 18.11 22.10
CA CYS A 61 -2.31 17.24 22.97
C CYS A 61 -3.83 17.28 22.72
N SER A 62 -4.28 17.69 21.53
CA SER A 62 -5.71 17.75 21.16
C SER A 62 -6.31 16.38 20.82
N ILE A 63 -5.49 15.38 20.49
CA ILE A 63 -5.95 14.05 20.05
C ILE A 63 -6.13 13.15 21.27
N SER A 64 -7.36 12.67 21.50
CA SER A 64 -7.64 11.68 22.54
C SER A 64 -7.57 10.25 22.01
N ARG A 65 -7.06 9.32 22.82
CA ARG A 65 -6.99 7.87 22.52
C ARG A 65 -8.36 7.27 22.27
N THR A 66 -9.39 7.75 22.97
CA THR A 66 -10.75 7.22 22.89
C THR A 66 -11.59 7.87 21.79
N THR A 67 -11.05 8.92 21.15
CA THR A 67 -11.71 9.60 20.04
C THR A 67 -11.15 9.03 18.74
N ALA A 68 -12.06 8.64 17.85
CA ALA A 68 -11.66 8.16 16.53
C ALA A 68 -11.02 9.30 15.70
N PRO A 69 -10.04 8.98 14.83
CA PRO A 69 -9.52 9.95 13.87
C PRO A 69 -10.64 10.56 13.00
N SER A 70 -10.64 11.88 12.86
CA SER A 70 -11.57 12.64 12.02
C SER A 70 -10.82 13.43 10.94
N ASN A 71 -11.54 13.98 9.95
CA ASN A 71 -10.96 14.69 8.79
C ASN A 71 -9.92 13.84 8.05
N ILE A 72 -10.19 12.54 7.94
CA ILE A 72 -9.30 11.60 7.27
C ILE A 72 -9.53 11.63 5.76
N SER A 73 -8.47 11.45 5.00
CA SER A 73 -8.55 11.40 3.52
C SER A 73 -7.61 10.36 2.95
N VAL A 74 -7.94 9.88 1.77
CA VAL A 74 -7.09 8.99 0.96
C VAL A 74 -6.63 9.74 -0.30
N PRO A 75 -5.47 9.39 -0.87
CA PRO A 75 -4.97 9.97 -2.11
C PRO A 75 -5.97 9.83 -3.26
N GLU A 76 -5.81 10.68 -4.28
CA GLU A 76 -6.55 10.61 -5.55
C GLU A 76 -8.08 10.54 -5.35
N LEU A 77 -8.61 11.26 -4.35
CA LEU A 77 -10.05 11.32 -4.04
C LEU A 77 -10.69 9.93 -3.82
N GLY A 78 -9.92 8.94 -3.38
CA GLY A 78 -10.39 7.58 -3.16
C GLY A 78 -10.37 6.70 -4.40
N LEU A 79 -9.69 7.10 -5.47
CA LEU A 79 -9.54 6.29 -6.67
C LEU A 79 -8.16 5.59 -6.69
N CYS A 80 -8.17 4.29 -6.97
CA CYS A 80 -6.97 3.47 -7.12
C CYS A 80 -6.95 2.79 -8.48
N GLN A 81 -6.05 3.29 -9.32
CA GLN A 81 -5.81 2.81 -10.67
C GLN A 81 -4.99 1.53 -10.65
N SER A 82 -5.65 0.40 -10.91
CA SER A 82 -5.07 -0.94 -10.74
C SER A 82 -4.01 -1.27 -11.79
N ARG A 83 -4.03 -0.63 -12.97
CA ARG A 83 -2.96 -0.79 -13.97
C ARG A 83 -1.70 0.00 -13.62
N LYS A 84 -1.85 1.16 -12.96
CA LYS A 84 -0.71 1.96 -12.51
C LYS A 84 -0.06 1.46 -11.23
N ARG A 85 -0.81 0.82 -10.32
CA ARG A 85 -0.24 0.27 -9.07
C ARG A 85 -1.05 -0.90 -8.52
N SER A 86 -0.38 -1.73 -7.72
CA SER A 86 -0.96 -2.97 -7.17
C SER A 86 -2.19 -2.83 -6.25
N CYS A 87 -2.55 -1.61 -5.82
CA CYS A 87 -3.70 -1.32 -4.94
C CYS A 87 -3.87 -2.21 -3.69
N LYS A 88 -2.82 -2.91 -3.21
CA LYS A 88 -2.89 -3.81 -2.03
C LYS A 88 -2.92 -3.08 -0.68
N ARG A 89 -2.69 -1.78 -0.70
CA ARG A 89 -2.67 -0.90 0.47
C ARG A 89 -3.00 0.52 0.05
N THR A 90 -3.46 1.32 1.00
CA THR A 90 -3.62 2.77 0.81
C THR A 90 -3.06 3.55 1.99
N ASN A 91 -2.53 4.73 1.69
CA ASN A 91 -2.17 5.69 2.73
C ASN A 91 -3.44 6.46 3.12
N VAL A 92 -3.63 6.68 4.40
CA VAL A 92 -4.69 7.52 4.95
C VAL A 92 -4.01 8.69 5.65
N MET A 93 -4.36 9.90 5.21
CA MET A 93 -3.89 11.15 5.78
C MET A 93 -4.87 11.59 6.87
N GLY A 94 -4.36 12.15 7.96
CA GLY A 94 -5.18 12.59 9.09
C GLY A 94 -4.31 12.78 10.34
N HIS A 95 -4.96 12.95 11.49
CA HIS A 95 -4.28 13.08 12.77
C HIS A 95 -4.52 11.81 13.60
N PHE A 96 -3.44 11.17 14.03
CA PHE A 96 -3.49 9.85 14.66
C PHE A 96 -2.81 9.84 16.02
N MET A 97 -3.10 8.82 16.84
CA MET A 97 -2.47 8.63 18.14
C MET A 97 -1.54 7.40 18.18
N PRO A 98 -0.23 7.55 17.89
CA PRO A 98 0.76 6.48 18.04
C PRO A 98 0.80 5.87 19.46
N PRO A 99 1.28 4.64 19.66
CA PRO A 99 1.93 3.77 18.67
C PRO A 99 0.96 2.90 17.87
N ASP A 100 -0.28 2.72 18.34
CA ASP A 100 -1.26 1.83 17.72
C ASP A 100 -2.40 2.63 17.10
N VAL A 101 -2.65 2.37 15.83
CA VAL A 101 -3.82 2.84 15.07
C VAL A 101 -4.38 1.63 14.34
N TRP A 102 -5.70 1.48 14.32
CA TRP A 102 -6.37 0.30 13.77
C TRP A 102 -7.17 0.65 12.53
N CYS A 103 -7.05 -0.17 11.49
CA CYS A 103 -7.87 -0.14 10.30
C CYS A 103 -8.96 -1.20 10.40
N ASN A 104 -10.21 -0.78 10.34
CA ASN A 104 -11.37 -1.65 10.11
C ASN A 104 -11.80 -1.47 8.66
N ILE A 105 -11.65 -2.54 7.87
CA ILE A 105 -11.74 -2.51 6.42
C ILE A 105 -12.81 -3.48 5.96
N GLN A 106 -13.79 -2.95 5.27
CA GLN A 106 -14.92 -3.69 4.73
C GLN A 106 -14.83 -3.71 3.19
N HIS A 107 -14.65 -4.91 2.61
CA HIS A 107 -14.59 -5.07 1.15
C HIS A 107 -16.00 -5.10 0.53
N PHE A 108 -16.14 -4.47 -0.63
CA PHE A 108 -17.34 -4.52 -1.45
C PHE A 108 -16.99 -4.56 -2.93
N GLU A 109 -17.92 -5.07 -3.73
CA GLU A 109 -17.88 -5.05 -5.19
C GLU A 109 -18.92 -4.05 -5.72
N ILE A 110 -18.59 -3.36 -6.82
CA ILE A 110 -19.53 -2.45 -7.51
C ILE A 110 -20.12 -3.19 -8.70
N LEU A 111 -21.44 -3.38 -8.67
CA LEU A 111 -22.25 -4.08 -9.67
C LEU A 111 -23.19 -3.10 -10.37
N GLU A 112 -22.95 -2.74 -11.63
CA GLU A 112 -23.76 -1.87 -12.52
C GLU A 112 -24.07 -0.46 -11.96
N ASN A 113 -24.63 -0.34 -10.74
CA ASN A 113 -24.74 0.87 -9.91
C ASN A 113 -24.88 0.60 -8.39
N ASN A 114 -24.74 -0.66 -7.93
CA ASN A 114 -24.95 -1.06 -6.54
C ASN A 114 -23.65 -1.55 -5.89
N ARG A 115 -23.44 -1.15 -4.63
CA ARG A 115 -22.40 -1.75 -3.78
C ARG A 115 -22.90 -3.04 -3.15
N SER A 116 -22.10 -4.09 -3.21
CA SER A 116 -22.38 -5.37 -2.54
C SER A 116 -21.20 -5.77 -1.67
N TYR A 117 -21.42 -5.91 -0.37
CA TYR A 117 -20.38 -6.33 0.57
C TYR A 117 -20.12 -7.83 0.46
N THR A 118 -18.85 -8.22 0.29
CA THR A 118 -18.49 -9.61 0.00
C THR A 118 -18.15 -10.43 1.24
N GLY A 119 -18.27 -9.85 2.44
CA GLY A 119 -17.89 -10.51 3.69
C GLY A 119 -17.94 -9.58 4.91
N PRO A 120 -17.53 -10.06 6.09
CA PRO A 120 -17.40 -9.22 7.28
C PRO A 120 -16.16 -8.31 7.21
N PRO A 121 -16.10 -7.28 8.08
CA PRO A 121 -14.95 -6.38 8.11
C PRO A 121 -13.72 -7.08 8.67
N THR A 122 -12.56 -6.67 8.17
CA THR A 122 -11.26 -7.13 8.64
C THR A 122 -10.62 -6.04 9.48
N ILE A 123 -10.08 -6.41 10.64
CA ILE A 123 -9.38 -5.50 11.53
C ILE A 123 -7.89 -5.79 11.45
N SER A 124 -7.09 -4.76 11.21
CA SER A 124 -5.63 -4.85 11.15
C SER A 124 -4.99 -3.61 11.77
N LYS A 125 -3.73 -3.73 12.21
CA LYS A 125 -2.96 -2.56 12.66
C LYS A 125 -2.49 -1.76 11.45
N ALA A 126 -2.64 -0.45 11.53
CA ALA A 126 -2.12 0.48 10.53
C ALA A 126 -0.60 0.62 10.68
N VAL A 127 0.10 0.72 9.56
CA VAL A 127 1.53 1.01 9.56
C VAL A 127 1.72 2.52 9.62
N ILE A 128 2.20 3.04 10.75
CA ILE A 128 2.50 4.47 10.91
C ILE A 128 3.67 4.83 10.00
N LYS A 129 3.45 5.76 9.07
CA LYS A 129 4.50 6.31 8.17
C LYS A 129 4.99 7.65 8.69
N HIS A 130 4.08 8.46 9.21
CA HIS A 130 4.36 9.76 9.81
C HIS A 130 3.27 10.09 10.85
N SER A 131 3.44 11.17 11.62
CA SER A 131 2.41 11.66 12.55
C SER A 131 1.07 11.95 11.87
N TYR A 132 1.10 12.26 10.57
CA TYR A 132 -0.06 12.61 9.77
C TYR A 132 -0.45 11.58 8.70
N MET A 133 0.21 10.40 8.70
CA MET A 133 -0.02 9.39 7.66
C MET A 133 0.15 7.97 8.20
N VAL A 134 -0.88 7.16 8.01
CA VAL A 134 -0.85 5.71 8.24
C VAL A 134 -1.11 4.96 6.94
N SER A 135 -0.68 3.71 6.87
CA SER A 135 -0.94 2.82 5.72
C SER A 135 -1.80 1.65 6.19
N CYS A 136 -2.95 1.46 5.55
CA CYS A 136 -3.82 0.30 5.76
C CYS A 136 -3.58 -0.72 4.64
N GLU A 137 -3.35 -1.97 5.00
CA GLU A 137 -3.18 -3.07 4.05
C GLU A 137 -4.50 -3.82 3.86
N PHE A 138 -4.80 -4.17 2.61
CA PHE A 138 -5.99 -4.93 2.29
C PHE A 138 -5.66 -6.41 2.27
N ALA A 139 -6.55 -7.22 2.85
CA ALA A 139 -6.45 -8.67 2.68
C ALA A 139 -6.41 -8.97 1.18
N ASN A 140 -5.50 -9.85 0.74
CA ASN A 140 -5.41 -10.25 -0.66
C ASN A 140 -6.72 -10.92 -1.08
N GLY A 141 -7.69 -10.12 -1.54
CA GLY A 141 -8.74 -10.58 -2.42
C GLY A 141 -8.01 -11.05 -3.67
N ARG A 142 -7.69 -12.35 -3.74
CA ARG A 142 -7.31 -12.94 -5.02
C ARG A 142 -8.49 -12.61 -5.93
N ARG A 143 -8.31 -11.70 -6.90
CA ARG A 143 -9.24 -11.61 -8.02
C ARG A 143 -9.37 -13.03 -8.53
N LYS A 144 -10.52 -13.67 -8.28
CA LYS A 144 -10.92 -14.79 -9.11
C LYS A 144 -10.97 -14.15 -10.49
N ARG A 145 -10.02 -14.54 -11.34
CA ARG A 145 -9.89 -14.05 -12.72
C ARG A 145 -11.30 -13.90 -13.27
N SER A 146 -11.67 -12.67 -13.61
CA SER A 146 -13.02 -12.32 -14.03
C SER A 146 -13.45 -13.35 -15.06
N THR A 147 -14.51 -14.09 -14.76
CA THR A 147 -15.19 -14.82 -15.81
C THR A 147 -15.79 -13.75 -16.74
N PRO A 148 -15.79 -13.96 -18.07
CA PRO A 148 -16.24 -12.94 -19.03
C PRO A 148 -17.69 -12.42 -18.83
N ASN A 149 -18.45 -13.02 -17.91
CA ASN A 149 -19.83 -12.70 -17.58
C ASN A 149 -20.05 -12.05 -16.20
N THR A 150 -19.01 -11.65 -15.46
CA THR A 150 -19.22 -10.98 -14.16
C THR A 150 -19.59 -9.52 -14.33
N THR A 151 -20.75 -9.15 -13.78
CA THR A 151 -21.29 -7.78 -13.67
C THR A 151 -20.52 -6.86 -12.69
N VAL A 152 -19.29 -7.23 -12.32
CA VAL A 152 -18.45 -6.48 -11.36
C VAL A 152 -17.57 -5.50 -12.13
N PHE A 153 -17.73 -4.21 -11.86
CA PHE A 153 -17.01 -3.12 -12.53
C PHE A 153 -15.74 -2.72 -11.76
N ALA A 154 -15.79 -2.75 -10.43
CA ALA A 154 -14.66 -2.38 -9.58
C ALA A 154 -14.75 -3.05 -8.20
N ASP A 155 -13.59 -3.17 -7.57
CA ASP A 155 -13.45 -3.55 -6.16
C ASP A 155 -13.46 -2.28 -5.30
N GLY A 156 -13.93 -2.37 -4.06
CA GLY A 156 -14.07 -1.24 -3.17
C GLY A 156 -13.77 -1.59 -1.71
N TYR A 157 -13.29 -0.61 -0.97
CA TYR A 157 -12.93 -0.74 0.43
C TYR A 157 -13.48 0.44 1.22
N ASP A 158 -14.37 0.17 2.16
CA ASP A 158 -14.76 1.14 3.19
C ASP A 158 -13.78 1.00 4.36
N ILE A 159 -13.08 2.08 4.68
CA ILE A 159 -12.01 2.12 5.67
C ILE A 159 -12.45 2.99 6.82
N ARG A 160 -12.38 2.44 8.04
CA ARG A 160 -12.57 3.20 9.29
C ARG A 160 -11.31 3.09 10.14
N LEU A 161 -10.93 4.19 10.76
CA LEU A 161 -9.77 4.24 11.65
C LEU A 161 -10.18 4.36 13.11
N SER A 162 -9.33 3.83 13.99
CA SER A 162 -9.50 3.91 15.44
C SER A 162 -8.15 4.06 16.14
N ASN A 163 -8.11 4.90 17.18
CA ASN A 163 -6.94 5.07 18.03
C ASN A 163 -6.89 4.04 19.17
N ASP A 164 -8.01 3.41 19.55
CA ASP A 164 -8.11 2.44 20.65
C ASP A 164 -8.50 1.01 20.19
N GLY A 165 -8.79 0.83 18.90
CA GLY A 165 -9.20 -0.44 18.32
C GLY A 165 -10.68 -0.78 18.50
N SER A 166 -11.46 0.08 19.16
CA SER A 166 -12.87 -0.14 19.49
C SER A 166 -13.78 0.98 18.98
N ASN A 167 -13.36 2.24 19.12
CA ASN A 167 -14.09 3.40 18.64
C ASN A 167 -13.62 3.77 17.23
N TYR A 168 -14.42 3.39 16.23
CA TYR A 168 -14.12 3.61 14.81
C TYR A 168 -14.85 4.85 14.28
N GLY A 169 -14.12 5.67 13.54
CA GLY A 169 -14.58 6.96 13.04
C GLY A 169 -15.40 6.87 11.75
N GLU A 170 -15.34 7.97 11.01
CA GLU A 170 -16.00 8.11 9.72
C GLU A 170 -15.44 7.11 8.70
N VAL A 171 -16.28 6.78 7.71
CA VAL A 171 -15.89 5.94 6.57
C VAL A 171 -15.18 6.79 5.54
N VAL A 172 -14.04 6.27 5.07
CA VAL A 172 -13.42 6.71 3.82
C VAL A 172 -13.44 5.57 2.83
N THR A 173 -13.96 5.83 1.64
CA THR A 173 -14.11 4.84 0.58
C THR A 173 -12.94 4.91 -0.39
N LEU A 174 -12.38 3.75 -0.74
CA LEU A 174 -11.41 3.58 -1.82
C LEU A 174 -12.02 2.65 -2.88
N ILE A 175 -12.01 3.07 -4.14
CA ILE A 175 -12.42 2.25 -5.29
C ILE A 175 -11.16 1.84 -6.07
N VAL A 176 -10.97 0.55 -6.24
CA VAL A 176 -9.92 -0.05 -7.06
C VAL A 176 -10.52 -0.48 -8.39
N TYR A 177 -10.10 0.18 -9.46
CA TYR A 177 -10.68 -0.01 -10.78
C TYR A 177 -9.60 -0.07 -11.86
N ASP A 178 -9.99 -0.56 -13.02
CA ASP A 178 -9.18 -0.50 -14.23
C ASP A 178 -9.54 0.77 -14.99
N GLU A 179 -8.64 1.75 -14.98
CA GLU A 179 -8.89 3.07 -15.56
C GLU A 179 -8.96 3.10 -17.10
N GLU A 180 -8.49 2.04 -17.77
CA GLU A 180 -8.66 1.90 -19.22
C GLU A 180 -10.04 1.34 -19.58
N CYS A 181 -10.70 0.66 -18.63
CA CYS A 181 -11.96 -0.03 -18.86
C CYS A 181 -13.15 0.58 -18.14
N TYR A 182 -12.92 1.35 -17.07
CA TYR A 182 -13.99 1.90 -16.25
C TYR A 182 -13.71 3.34 -15.82
N SER A 183 -14.78 4.13 -15.67
CA SER A 183 -14.76 5.45 -15.04
C SER A 183 -15.60 5.40 -13.77
N CYS A 184 -14.98 5.70 -12.62
CA CYS A 184 -15.61 5.54 -11.31
C CYS A 184 -15.72 6.87 -10.54
N ASN A 185 -16.75 6.97 -9.71
CA ASN A 185 -17.00 8.12 -8.83
C ASN A 185 -17.20 7.64 -7.38
N THR A 186 -16.44 8.24 -6.46
CA THR A 186 -16.40 7.85 -5.05
C THR A 186 -17.51 8.46 -4.20
N VAL A 187 -18.18 9.51 -4.68
CA VAL A 187 -19.27 10.20 -3.96
C VAL A 187 -20.56 9.39 -4.03
N ASN A 188 -20.90 8.90 -5.22
CA ASN A 188 -22.08 8.05 -5.45
C ASN A 188 -21.72 6.55 -5.48
N VAL A 189 -20.43 6.21 -5.44
CA VAL A 189 -19.91 4.84 -5.46
C VAL A 189 -20.41 4.08 -6.70
N THR A 190 -20.25 4.68 -7.87
CA THR A 190 -20.64 4.07 -9.16
C THR A 190 -19.47 3.98 -10.12
N CYS A 191 -19.56 3.06 -11.08
CA CYS A 191 -18.58 2.89 -12.15
C CYS A 191 -19.31 2.61 -13.47
N THR A 192 -18.83 3.20 -14.56
CA THR A 192 -19.34 2.96 -15.92
C THR A 192 -18.26 2.35 -16.79
N ALA A 193 -18.64 1.45 -17.69
CA ALA A 193 -17.73 0.87 -18.68
C ALA A 193 -17.35 1.90 -19.75
N ILE A 194 -16.10 1.85 -20.16
CA ILE A 194 -15.57 2.58 -21.31
C ILE A 194 -15.66 1.64 -22.52
N GLU A 195 -16.35 2.08 -23.58
CA GLU A 195 -16.66 1.25 -24.76
C GLU A 195 -15.41 0.66 -25.43
N THR A 196 -14.28 1.37 -25.38
CA THR A 196 -13.02 0.96 -26.00
C THR A 196 -12.13 0.14 -25.07
N CYS A 197 -12.64 -0.38 -23.95
CA CYS A 197 -11.88 -1.26 -23.07
C CYS A 197 -11.24 -2.36 -23.93
N PRO A 198 -9.90 -2.45 -23.99
CA PRO A 198 -9.24 -3.51 -24.71
C PRO A 198 -9.42 -4.78 -23.87
N LEU A 199 -10.59 -5.43 -24.01
CA LEU A 199 -10.72 -6.83 -23.69
C LEU A 199 -9.63 -7.50 -24.51
N THR A 200 -8.64 -8.09 -23.84
CA THR A 200 -7.69 -8.96 -24.52
C THR A 200 -8.51 -9.94 -25.34
N ARG A 201 -8.44 -9.76 -26.66
CA ARG A 201 -9.03 -10.59 -27.69
C ARG A 201 -8.69 -12.05 -27.37
N ALA A 202 -9.66 -12.77 -26.79
CA ALA A 202 -9.67 -14.21 -26.72
C ALA A 202 -10.39 -14.77 -27.97
N GLU A 203 -10.10 -14.17 -29.12
CA GLU A 203 -10.62 -14.55 -30.44
C GLU A 203 -9.51 -14.31 -31.46
N ASP A 204 -8.54 -15.22 -31.50
CA ASP A 204 -7.72 -15.60 -32.65
C ASP A 204 -7.17 -16.97 -32.22
N THR A 205 -7.77 -18.11 -32.55
CA THR A 205 -7.49 -18.81 -33.80
C THR A 205 -8.65 -19.74 -34.22
N GLU A 206 -9.59 -19.23 -35.01
CA GLU A 206 -10.33 -20.03 -35.99
C GLU A 206 -10.50 -19.19 -37.27
N ALA A 207 -9.41 -19.00 -38.03
CA ALA A 207 -9.45 -18.75 -39.48
C ALA A 207 -8.05 -18.49 -40.04
N GLU A 208 -7.23 -19.55 -40.21
CA GLU A 208 -6.31 -19.64 -41.36
C GLU A 208 -6.24 -21.11 -41.83
N LYS A 209 -7.32 -21.55 -42.46
CA LYS A 209 -7.29 -22.45 -43.63
C LYS A 209 -7.62 -21.53 -44.80
N GLU A 210 -6.87 -21.37 -45.88
CA GLU A 210 -5.82 -22.12 -46.56
C GLU A 210 -4.99 -21.08 -47.34
N GLN A 211 -3.67 -21.26 -47.44
CA GLN A 211 -3.01 -21.38 -48.74
C GLN A 211 -1.53 -21.77 -48.59
N ASN A 212 -1.24 -22.93 -49.16
CA ASN A 212 -0.01 -23.34 -49.83
C ASN A 212 1.30 -23.36 -49.06
N GLY A 213 1.84 -24.58 -48.97
CA GLY A 213 3.14 -24.85 -48.39
C GLY A 213 4.31 -24.31 -49.21
N GLU A 214 5.36 -24.02 -48.47
CA GLU A 214 6.73 -24.01 -48.94
C GLU A 214 7.52 -24.82 -47.89
N LYS A 215 8.13 -25.92 -48.32
CA LYS A 215 9.05 -26.71 -47.50
C LYS A 215 10.32 -25.89 -47.32
N ASP A 216 10.72 -25.63 -46.08
CA ASP A 216 12.12 -25.35 -45.78
C ASP A 216 12.66 -26.34 -44.74
N GLU A 217 13.69 -27.03 -45.17
CA GLU A 217 14.38 -28.13 -44.52
C GLU A 217 15.30 -27.63 -43.38
N ASN A 218 15.60 -28.57 -42.48
CA ASN A 218 16.68 -28.53 -41.49
C ASN A 218 16.35 -27.92 -40.12
N ASN A 219 15.49 -28.62 -39.37
CA ASN A 219 15.79 -28.87 -37.96
C ASN A 219 15.39 -30.29 -37.57
N ILE A 220 16.39 -31.18 -37.54
CA ILE A 220 16.27 -32.54 -37.00
C ILE A 220 16.04 -32.42 -35.48
N PHE A 221 14.79 -32.56 -35.05
CA PHE A 221 14.45 -32.75 -33.66
C PHE A 221 14.63 -34.24 -33.32
N LEU A 222 15.79 -34.59 -32.74
CA LEU A 222 16.02 -35.95 -32.25
C LEU A 222 15.27 -36.12 -30.91
N PRO A 223 14.39 -37.13 -30.77
CA PRO A 223 13.73 -37.38 -29.50
C PRO A 223 14.80 -37.69 -28.44
N PHE A 224 14.60 -37.18 -27.21
CA PHE A 224 15.55 -37.26 -26.09
C PHE A 224 16.17 -38.66 -25.85
N GLY A 225 15.50 -39.74 -26.27
CA GLY A 225 16.05 -41.10 -26.21
C GLY A 225 17.27 -41.36 -27.12
N VAL A 226 17.38 -40.67 -28.26
CA VAL A 226 18.51 -40.84 -29.21
C VAL A 226 19.78 -40.16 -28.68
N ILE A 227 19.63 -39.00 -28.02
CA ILE A 227 20.75 -38.28 -27.39
C ILE A 227 21.31 -39.10 -26.22
N ALA A 228 20.44 -39.69 -25.39
CA ALA A 228 20.87 -40.59 -24.33
C ALA A 228 21.60 -41.83 -24.88
N GLY A 229 21.12 -42.42 -25.98
CA GLY A 229 21.75 -43.56 -26.64
C GLY A 229 23.16 -43.27 -27.16
N LEU A 230 23.36 -42.11 -27.81
CA LEU A 230 24.68 -41.71 -28.34
C LEU A 230 25.71 -41.43 -27.25
N VAL A 231 25.28 -40.86 -26.11
CA VAL A 231 26.16 -40.63 -24.95
C VAL A 231 26.62 -41.96 -24.33
N VAL A 232 25.71 -42.94 -24.23
CA VAL A 232 26.04 -44.28 -23.71
C VAL A 232 26.99 -45.02 -24.66
N LEU A 233 26.76 -44.92 -25.98
CA LEU A 233 27.64 -45.54 -26.98
C LEU A 233 29.05 -44.93 -26.95
N GLY A 234 29.14 -43.59 -26.82
CA GLY A 234 30.41 -42.89 -26.69
C GLY A 234 31.19 -43.28 -25.44
N ALA A 235 30.51 -43.45 -24.30
CA ALA A 235 31.13 -43.92 -23.05
C ALA A 235 31.65 -45.36 -23.16
N LEU A 236 30.89 -46.25 -23.83
CA LEU A 236 31.32 -47.64 -24.07
C LEU A 236 32.53 -47.71 -25.01
N ILE A 237 32.53 -46.94 -26.10
CA ILE A 237 33.68 -46.86 -27.01
C ILE A 237 34.89 -46.28 -26.27
N GLY A 238 34.71 -45.23 -25.46
CA GLY A 238 35.77 -44.65 -24.63
C GLY A 238 36.38 -45.66 -23.65
N LEU A 239 35.55 -46.48 -22.99
CA LEU A 239 35.99 -47.57 -22.11
C LEU A 239 36.74 -48.68 -22.87
N ILE A 240 36.30 -49.02 -24.07
CA ILE A 240 36.99 -50.00 -24.92
C ILE A 240 38.36 -49.47 -25.36
N VAL A 241 38.43 -48.22 -25.85
CA VAL A 241 39.71 -47.58 -26.24
C VAL A 241 40.64 -47.44 -25.03
N TYR A 242 40.11 -47.07 -23.86
CA TYR A 242 40.89 -47.01 -22.62
C TYR A 242 41.47 -48.38 -22.24
N LYS A 243 40.66 -49.44 -22.28
CA LYS A 243 41.13 -50.80 -22.02
C LYS A 243 42.13 -51.31 -23.05
N VAL A 244 41.96 -50.97 -24.34
CA VAL A 244 42.91 -51.33 -25.40
C VAL A 244 44.24 -50.60 -25.17
N LYS A 245 44.21 -49.30 -24.90
CA LYS A 245 45.41 -48.48 -24.68
C LYS A 245 46.20 -48.87 -23.43
N HIS A 246 45.54 -49.42 -22.41
CA HIS A 246 46.18 -49.91 -21.18
C HIS A 246 46.48 -51.40 -21.16
N LYS A 247 46.20 -52.16 -22.23
CA LYS A 247 46.54 -53.58 -22.35
C LYS A 247 47.97 -53.82 -22.88
N ASP A 248 48.64 -52.79 -23.40
CA ASP A 248 50.02 -52.86 -23.90
C ASP A 248 51.06 -52.33 -22.89
N ILE A 249 50.70 -52.21 -21.61
CA ILE A 249 51.64 -51.94 -20.51
C ILE A 249 51.36 -52.97 -19.40
N GLY A 250 51.88 -54.18 -19.61
CA GLY A 250 51.74 -55.33 -18.71
C GLY A 250 52.17 -56.62 -19.38
#